data_AF-T1B4B7-F1
#
_entry.id   AF-T1B4B7-F1
#
_cell.length_a   1.000
_cell.length_b   1.000
_cell.length_c   1.000
_cell.angle_alpha   90.00
_cell.angle_beta   90.00
_cell.angle_gamma   90.00
#
_symmetry.space_group_name_H-M   'P 1'
#
loop_
_entity.id
_entity.type
_entity.pdbx_description
1 polymer ?
#
loop_
_entity_poly.entity_id
_entity_poly.type
_entity_poly.pdbx_seq_one_letter_code
_entity_poly.pdbx_strand_id
1 'polypeptide(L)'
;MTVTLAGRHDHYSDFGNANTYQLGMKIKPTETLLLRGTYANAFDAPTMPELYSARVSYQALIINPVTGAPESIGVIGGGNAGLRAITGNSSTFGLVYASEAVPGLTLAVTQWTDRESNVIQSLNPQVIVDNAASF
;
A
#
# COMPACT_ATOMS: atom_id res chain seq x y z
N MET A 1 6.73 1.86 -30.73
CA MET A 1 7.01 1.81 -29.28
C MET A 1 6.51 3.08 -28.63
N THR A 2 5.94 3.01 -27.43
CA THR A 2 5.44 4.17 -26.68
C THR A 2 5.94 4.08 -25.25
N VAL A 3 6.51 5.17 -24.74
CA VAL A 3 6.98 5.29 -23.36
C VAL A 3 6.38 6.54 -22.76
N THR A 4 5.94 6.45 -21.51
CA THR A 4 5.35 7.54 -20.74
C THR A 4 6.04 7.63 -19.39
N LEU A 5 6.43 8.84 -19.01
CA LEU A 5 6.98 9.16 -17.70
C LEU A 5 6.24 10.38 -17.16
N ALA A 6 5.77 10.29 -15.93
CA ALA A 6 5.15 11.39 -15.20
C ALA A 6 5.64 11.39 -13.75
N GLY A 7 5.64 12.57 -13.14
CA GLY A 7 5.92 12.76 -11.72
C GLY A 7 5.04 13.87 -11.14
N ARG A 8 4.65 13.73 -9.87
CA ARG A 8 3.90 14.72 -9.11
C ARG A 8 4.57 14.90 -7.75
N HIS A 9 4.62 16.15 -7.30
CA HIS A 9 5.08 16.52 -5.97
C HIS A 9 3.94 17.22 -5.25
N ASP A 10 3.58 16.74 -4.06
CA ASP A 10 2.54 17.29 -3.22
C ASP A 10 3.11 17.69 -1.86
N HIS A 11 2.78 18.91 -1.42
CA HIS A 11 3.15 19.43 -0.10
C HIS A 11 1.90 19.58 0.76
N TYR A 12 1.92 18.96 1.95
CA TYR A 12 0.88 19.06 2.96
C TYR A 12 1.46 19.64 4.24
N SER A 13 0.73 20.57 4.87
CA SER A 13 1.11 21.18 6.15
C SER A 13 1.17 20.17 7.29
N ASP A 14 0.38 19.11 7.20
CA ASP A 14 0.07 18.27 8.36
C ASP A 14 1.02 17.06 8.45
N PHE A 15 1.33 16.42 7.32
CA PHE A 15 2.17 15.21 7.26
C PHE A 15 3.42 15.34 6.35
N GLY A 16 3.64 16.52 5.75
CA GLY A 16 4.82 16.83 4.95
C GLY A 16 4.65 16.57 3.46
N ASN A 17 5.70 16.03 2.82
CA ASN A 17 5.79 15.91 1.36
C ASN A 17 5.48 14.50 0.86
N ALA A 18 4.79 14.41 -0.28
CA ALA A 18 4.58 13.16 -1.01
C ALA A 18 5.04 13.31 -2.46
N ASN A 19 5.77 12.30 -2.96
CA ASN A 19 6.24 12.24 -4.34
C ASN A 19 5.61 11.03 -5.02
N THR A 20 4.92 11.24 -6.14
CA THR A 20 4.45 10.15 -7.00
C THR A 20 5.11 10.21 -8.36
N TYR A 21 5.29 9.05 -8.96
CA TYR A 21 5.92 8.81 -10.23
C TYR A 21 5.17 7.68 -10.93
N GLN A 22 5.05 7.82 -12.25
CA GLN A 22 4.40 6.84 -13.10
C GLN A 22 5.26 6.62 -14.34
N LEU A 23 5.55 5.36 -14.59
CA LEU A 23 6.28 4.85 -15.74
C LEU A 23 5.37 3.89 -16.48
N GLY A 24 5.29 4.06 -17.79
CA GLY A 24 4.54 3.18 -18.68
C GLY A 24 5.32 2.91 -19.94
N MET A 25 5.31 1.67 -20.40
CA MET A 25 5.94 1.25 -21.63
C MET A 25 5.02 0.31 -22.40
N LYS A 26 4.99 0.50 -23.72
CA LYS A 26 4.25 -0.32 -24.66
C LYS A 26 5.11 -0.60 -25.88
N ILE A 27 5.38 -1.87 -26.12
CA ILE A 27 6.23 -2.32 -27.23
C ILE A 27 5.46 -3.32 -28.06
N LYS A 28 5.51 -3.16 -29.38
CA LYS A 28 5.00 -4.13 -30.36
C LYS A 28 6.19 -4.66 -31.15
N PRO A 29 6.81 -5.78 -30.74
CA PRO A 29 7.95 -6.34 -31.47
C PRO A 29 7.56 -6.87 -32.85
N THR A 30 6.34 -7.42 -32.95
CA THR A 30 5.71 -7.92 -34.19
C THR A 30 4.28 -7.38 -34.27
N GLU A 31 3.58 -7.62 -35.38
CA GLU A 31 2.15 -7.29 -35.48
C GLU A 31 1.28 -8.19 -34.58
N THR A 32 1.78 -9.39 -34.28
CA THR A 32 1.14 -10.39 -33.42
C THR A 32 1.37 -10.17 -31.93
N LEU A 33 2.45 -9.51 -31.52
CA LEU A 33 2.83 -9.42 -30.10
C LEU A 33 2.79 -7.98 -29.59
N LEU A 34 2.19 -7.82 -28.42
CA LEU A 34 2.17 -6.57 -27.66
C LEU A 34 2.63 -6.84 -26.23
N LEU A 35 3.71 -6.17 -25.85
CA LEU A 35 4.23 -6.15 -24.49
C LEU A 35 3.85 -4.81 -23.83
N ARG A 36 3.35 -4.88 -22.60
CA ARG A 36 3.05 -3.72 -21.76
C ARG A 36 3.72 -3.87 -20.40
N GLY A 37 4.29 -2.77 -19.91
CA GLY A 37 4.85 -2.69 -18.57
C GLY A 37 4.46 -1.35 -17.95
N THR A 38 4.03 -1.36 -16.69
CA THR A 38 3.76 -0.13 -15.94
C THR A 38 4.32 -0.25 -14.54
N TYR A 39 4.83 0.85 -14.02
CA TYR A 39 5.25 0.99 -12.64
C TYR A 39 4.79 2.35 -12.14
N ALA A 40 4.04 2.37 -11.05
CA ALA A 40 3.54 3.59 -10.46
C ALA A 40 3.60 3.49 -8.95
N ASN A 41 3.72 4.64 -8.29
CA ASN A 41 3.42 4.74 -6.88
C ASN A 41 2.27 5.71 -6.63
N ALA A 42 1.57 5.47 -5.53
CA ALA A 42 0.50 6.28 -5.02
C ALA A 42 0.72 6.49 -3.52
N PHE A 43 0.03 7.47 -2.96
CA PHE A 43 -0.06 7.64 -1.52
C PHE A 43 -1.49 7.93 -1.11
N ASP A 44 -1.80 7.65 0.14
CA ASP A 44 -3.01 8.10 0.80
C ASP A 44 -2.64 8.91 2.04
N ALA A 45 -3.25 10.09 2.17
CA ALA A 45 -2.95 11.03 3.23
C ALA A 45 -3.67 10.62 4.52
N PRO A 46 -3.04 10.76 5.70
CA PRO A 46 -3.74 10.56 6.95
C PRO A 46 -4.92 11.52 7.06
N THR A 47 -6.06 11.02 7.50
CA THR A 47 -7.25 11.81 7.74
C THR A 47 -7.09 12.65 9.02
N MET A 48 -7.87 13.73 9.13
CA MET A 48 -7.82 14.63 10.29
C MET A 48 -8.10 13.90 11.63
N PRO A 49 -9.08 12.96 11.70
CA PRO A 49 -9.27 12.14 12.89
C PRO A 49 -8.07 11.25 13.24
N GLU A 50 -7.37 10.69 12.25
CA GLU A 50 -6.18 9.85 12.51
C GLU A 50 -5.01 10.66 13.08
N LEU A 51 -4.90 11.94 12.73
CA LEU A 51 -3.85 12.82 13.25
C LEU A 51 -4.22 13.42 14.62
N TYR A 52 -5.48 13.83 14.82
CA TYR A 52 -5.86 14.73 15.91
C TYR A 52 -7.04 14.29 16.78
N SER A 53 -7.59 13.08 16.61
CA SER A 53 -8.62 12.58 17.52
C SER A 53 -8.16 12.62 18.98
N ALA A 54 -9.06 12.99 19.88
CA ALA A 54 -8.79 13.00 21.31
C ALA A 54 -8.34 11.61 21.77
N ARG A 55 -7.33 11.58 22.65
CA ARG A 55 -6.89 10.33 23.26
C ARG A 55 -7.89 9.89 24.32
N VAL A 56 -8.34 8.65 24.18
CA VAL A 56 -9.23 7.98 25.13
C VAL A 56 -8.47 6.87 25.82
N SER A 57 -8.74 6.69 27.11
CA SER A 57 -8.20 5.58 27.90
C SER A 57 -9.33 4.61 28.21
N TYR A 58 -9.09 3.32 27.96
CA TYR A 58 -10.00 2.24 28.32
C TYR A 58 -9.20 1.04 28.84
N GLN A 59 -9.87 0.14 29.56
CA GLN A 59 -9.24 -1.12 29.99
C GLN A 59 -9.46 -2.19 28.93
N ALA A 60 -8.39 -2.92 28.61
CA ALA A 60 -8.44 -4.09 27.75
C ALA A 60 -7.95 -5.31 28.51
N LEU A 61 -8.63 -6.44 28.32
CA LEU A 61 -8.18 -7.73 28.83
C LEU A 61 -7.21 -8.34 27.81
N ILE A 62 -6.02 -8.69 28.26
CA ILE A 62 -5.02 -9.43 27.47
C ILE A 62 -4.69 -10.74 28.18
N ILE A 63 -4.09 -11.68 27.44
CA ILE A 63 -3.40 -12.83 27.99
C ILE A 63 -1.91 -12.48 28.04
N ASN A 64 -1.34 -12.50 29.23
CA ASN A 64 0.08 -12.22 29.42
C ASN A 64 0.91 -13.34 28.73
N PRO A 65 1.81 -13.02 27.77
CA PRO A 65 2.52 -14.01 26.98
C PRO A 65 3.58 -14.77 27.78
N VAL A 66 3.98 -14.26 28.94
CA VAL A 66 4.95 -14.89 29.84
C VAL A 66 4.26 -15.82 30.84
N THR A 67 3.13 -15.39 31.42
CA THR A 67 2.45 -16.13 32.51
C THR A 67 1.22 -16.92 32.06
N GLY A 68 0.67 -16.62 30.88
CA GLY A 68 -0.57 -17.21 30.35
C GLY A 68 -1.85 -16.80 31.08
N ALA A 69 -1.76 -15.88 32.05
CA ALA A 69 -2.90 -15.43 32.84
C ALA A 69 -3.60 -14.22 32.19
N PRO A 70 -4.93 -14.09 32.37
CA PRO A 70 -5.65 -12.90 31.95
C PRO A 70 -5.26 -11.69 32.83
N GLU A 71 -4.91 -10.59 32.19
CA GLU A 71 -4.47 -9.35 32.84
C GLU A 71 -5.21 -8.15 32.24
N SER A 72 -5.66 -7.23 33.09
CA SER A 72 -6.31 -5.99 32.65
C SER A 72 -5.26 -4.89 32.54
N ILE A 73 -5.09 -4.34 31.34
CA ILE A 73 -4.15 -3.26 31.07
C ILE A 73 -4.89 -1.98 30.66
N GLY A 74 -4.31 -0.83 31.00
CA GLY A 74 -4.76 0.46 30.49
C GLY A 74 -4.26 0.67 29.07
N VAL A 75 -5.19 0.86 28.12
CA VAL A 75 -4.88 1.19 26.72
C VAL A 75 -5.25 2.63 26.46
N ILE A 76 -4.34 3.38 25.86
CA ILE A 76 -4.57 4.75 25.41
C ILE A 76 -4.56 4.73 23.88
N GLY A 77 -5.70 5.05 23.27
CA GLY A 77 -5.86 5.16 21.82
C GLY A 77 -6.31 6.56 21.42
N GLY A 78 -5.96 7.02 20.22
CA GLY A 78 -6.36 8.33 19.71
C GLY A 78 -5.55 8.73 18.48
N GLY A 79 -5.64 10.02 18.12
CA GLY A 79 -4.90 10.58 17.01
C GLY A 79 -3.38 10.59 17.25
N ASN A 80 -2.64 10.44 16.16
CA ASN A 80 -1.18 10.47 16.14
C ASN A 80 -0.67 11.45 15.08
N ALA A 81 -0.27 12.65 15.52
CA ALA A 81 0.31 13.68 14.65
C ALA A 81 1.65 13.28 14.01
N GLY A 82 2.27 12.17 14.43
CA GLY A 82 3.48 11.60 13.82
C GLY A 82 3.20 10.63 12.68
N LEU A 83 1.94 10.45 12.25
CA LEU A 83 1.62 9.57 11.13
C LEU A 83 2.21 10.10 9.82
N ARG A 84 2.65 9.16 8.99
CA ARG A 84 3.08 9.42 7.62
C ARG A 84 2.00 8.92 6.68
N ALA A 85 1.97 9.46 5.47
CA ALA A 85 1.09 8.96 4.41
C ALA A 85 1.33 7.46 4.15
N ILE A 86 0.23 6.75 3.91
CA ILE A 86 0.27 5.39 3.39
C ILE A 86 0.84 5.47 1.98
N THR A 87 1.74 4.57 1.62
CA THR A 87 2.35 4.55 0.28
C THR A 87 2.12 3.21 -0.39
N GLY A 88 1.67 3.24 -1.64
CA GLY A 88 1.46 2.05 -2.47
C GLY A 88 2.38 2.06 -3.69
N ASN A 89 3.01 0.93 -4.00
CA ASN A 89 3.74 0.72 -5.25
C ASN A 89 3.02 -0.37 -6.05
N SER A 90 2.69 -0.06 -7.30
CA SER A 90 2.08 -1.00 -8.23
C SER A 90 2.99 -1.22 -9.42
N SER A 91 3.21 -2.49 -9.76
CA SER A 91 3.91 -2.91 -10.95
C SER A 91 3.04 -3.86 -11.75
N THR A 92 3.00 -3.70 -13.07
CA THR A 92 2.23 -4.56 -13.96
C THR A 92 3.05 -4.91 -15.18
N PHE A 93 3.04 -6.18 -15.56
CA PHE A 93 3.61 -6.69 -16.78
C PHE A 93 2.54 -7.46 -17.55
N GLY A 94 2.43 -7.24 -18.85
CA GLY A 94 1.45 -7.92 -19.67
C GLY A 94 1.95 -8.24 -21.07
N LEU A 95 1.45 -9.35 -21.59
CA LEU A 95 1.72 -9.85 -22.93
C LEU A 95 0.38 -10.15 -23.60
N VAL A 96 0.21 -9.64 -24.81
CA VAL A 96 -0.92 -9.95 -25.67
C VAL A 96 -0.37 -10.55 -26.97
N TYR A 97 -0.91 -11.70 -27.36
CA TYR A 97 -0.61 -12.39 -28.61
C TYR A 97 -1.88 -12.49 -29.44
N ALA A 98 -1.87 -11.89 -30.62
CA ALA A 98 -2.88 -12.08 -31.65
C ALA A 98 -2.32 -13.05 -32.70
N SER A 99 -3.01 -14.16 -32.93
CA SER A 99 -2.56 -15.19 -33.86
C SER A 99 -2.82 -14.75 -35.31
N GLU A 100 -1.80 -14.81 -36.17
CA GLU A 100 -1.96 -14.69 -37.62
C GLU A 100 -2.51 -15.97 -38.25
N ALA A 101 -2.27 -17.14 -37.65
CA ALA A 101 -2.68 -18.44 -38.19
C ALA A 101 -4.16 -18.76 -37.97
N VAL A 102 -4.77 -18.16 -36.94
CA VAL A 102 -6.18 -18.35 -36.60
C VAL A 102 -6.84 -16.99 -36.48
N PRO A 103 -7.55 -16.52 -37.52
CA PRO A 103 -8.20 -15.22 -37.51
C PRO A 103 -9.12 -15.06 -36.30
N GLY A 104 -8.92 -14.00 -35.52
CA GLY A 104 -9.72 -13.67 -34.34
C GLY A 104 -9.23 -14.26 -33.02
N LEU A 105 -8.21 -15.13 -33.01
CA LEU A 105 -7.64 -15.64 -31.75
C LEU A 105 -6.71 -14.61 -31.11
N THR A 106 -7.06 -14.16 -29.90
CA THR A 106 -6.21 -13.30 -29.06
C THR A 106 -6.04 -13.91 -27.68
N LEU A 107 -4.79 -14.03 -27.23
CA LEU A 107 -4.42 -14.48 -25.90
C LEU A 107 -3.79 -13.31 -25.14
N ALA A 108 -4.15 -13.14 -23.87
CA ALA A 108 -3.60 -12.08 -23.03
C ALA A 108 -3.25 -12.63 -21.65
N VAL A 109 -2.05 -12.31 -21.18
CA VAL A 109 -1.57 -12.64 -19.83
C VAL A 109 -1.13 -11.36 -19.17
N THR A 110 -1.45 -11.17 -17.90
CA THR A 110 -1.05 -10.00 -17.12
C THR A 110 -0.73 -10.43 -15.70
N GLN A 111 0.45 -10.02 -15.23
CA GLN A 111 0.92 -10.20 -13.87
C GLN A 111 1.03 -8.82 -13.23
N TRP A 112 0.53 -8.69 -12.00
CA TRP A 112 0.66 -7.47 -11.22
C TRP A 112 1.22 -7.76 -9.84
N THR A 113 1.82 -6.76 -9.21
CA THR A 113 2.28 -6.82 -7.83
C THR A 113 2.10 -5.45 -7.21
N ASP A 114 1.34 -5.44 -6.12
CA ASP A 114 1.06 -4.27 -5.31
C ASP A 114 1.70 -4.44 -3.94
N ARG A 115 2.36 -3.39 -3.45
CA ARG A 115 2.93 -3.34 -2.11
C ARG A 115 2.48 -2.08 -1.43
N GLU A 116 1.98 -2.21 -0.22
CA GLU A 116 1.55 -1.10 0.61
C GLU A 116 2.45 -0.97 1.83
N SER A 117 2.67 0.25 2.30
CA SER A 117 3.54 0.55 3.43
C SER A 117 2.96 1.70 4.25
N ASN A 118 3.28 1.71 5.55
CA ASN A 118 2.76 2.67 6.52
C ASN A 118 1.24 2.64 6.70
N VAL A 119 0.61 1.49 6.47
CA VAL A 119 -0.84 1.30 6.66
C VAL A 119 -1.25 1.79 8.05
N ILE A 120 -2.16 2.76 8.09
CA ILE A 120 -2.67 3.34 9.34
C ILE A 120 -3.78 2.42 9.84
N GLN A 121 -3.58 1.85 11.03
CA GLN A 121 -4.54 0.98 11.66
C GLN A 121 -4.42 1.01 13.18
N SER A 122 -5.52 0.72 13.86
CA SER A 122 -5.52 0.46 15.30
C SER A 122 -5.16 -1.00 15.55
N LEU A 123 -4.03 -1.23 16.21
CA LEU A 123 -3.58 -2.58 16.54
C LEU A 123 -4.30 -3.10 17.79
N ASN A 124 -4.58 -4.41 17.80
CA ASN A 124 -5.14 -5.07 18.97
C ASN A 124 -4.07 -5.15 20.09
N PRO A 125 -4.38 -4.77 21.33
CA PRO A 125 -3.45 -4.85 22.47
C PRO A 125 -2.81 -6.24 22.66
N GLN A 126 -3.53 -7.32 22.37
CA GLN A 126 -2.98 -8.68 22.41
C GLN A 126 -1.84 -8.86 21.40
N VAL A 127 -2.04 -8.40 20.15
CA VAL A 127 -1.03 -8.52 19.09
C VAL A 127 0.24 -7.75 19.43
N ILE A 128 0.09 -6.57 20.07
CA ILE A 128 1.22 -5.75 20.51
C ILE A 128 2.04 -6.51 21.55
N VAL A 129 1.38 -7.06 22.57
CA VAL A 129 2.04 -7.75 23.67
C VAL A 129 2.66 -9.08 23.21
N ASP A 130 2.00 -9.80 22.31
CA ASP A 130 2.53 -11.05 21.71
C ASP A 130 3.76 -10.80 20.82
N ASN A 131 3.90 -9.60 20.25
CA ASN A 131 4.96 -9.24 19.31
C ASN A 131 5.79 -8.06 19.81
N ALA A 132 6.02 -7.96 21.12
CA ALA A 132 6.69 -6.83 21.75
C ALA A 132 8.10 -6.50 21.20
N ALA A 133 8.77 -7.45 20.53
CA ALA A 133 10.09 -7.22 19.90
C ALA A 133 10.02 -6.48 18.54
N SER A 134 8.83 -6.35 17.95
CA SER A 134 8.59 -5.72 16.65
C SER A 134 8.16 -4.24 16.77
N PHE A 135 8.02 -3.73 17.99
CA PHE A 135 7.58 -2.37 18.34
C PHE A 135 8.60 -1.69 19.23
#